data_AF-A0A938DNF2-F1
#
_entry.id   AF-A0A938DNF2-F1
#
_cell.length_a   1.000
_cell.length_b   1.000
_cell.length_c   1.000
_cell.angle_alpha   90.00
_cell.angle_beta   90.00
_cell.angle_gamma   90.00
#
_symmetry.space_group_name_H-M   'P 1'
#
loop_
_entity.id
_entity.type
_entity.pdbx_description
1 polymer ?
#
loop_
_entity_poly.entity_id
_entity_poly.type
_entity_poly.pdbx_seq_one_letter_code
_entity_poly.pdbx_strand_id
1 'polypeptide(L)'
;GDDTLFRDLARLMERGDRGVDYVNIDGGEGGTGAGPLVFTDHVALPFKVGFSRVYRVFAEAGLTDRVVFIGAGKLGLPGQALLAFALGCDGVNVGREAMLAIGCIQAQRCHTDRCPTGVATQSKHRQRGLDPTDKSVRCANYLVQLRRELLRLSRACGVVHPGLITTEQLEILDDRFGSQVARDVFGYQTGWGRPSEADRNVIAELMA
;
A
#
# COMPACT_ATOMS: atom_id res chain seq x y z
N GLY A 1 -4.34 19.10 -4.97
CA GLY A 1 -3.58 18.57 -3.83
C GLY A 1 -2.34 19.39 -3.73
N ASP A 2 -2.12 20.03 -2.59
CA ASP A 2 -0.94 20.86 -2.38
C ASP A 2 0.19 19.98 -1.84
N ASP A 3 1.27 19.84 -2.61
CA ASP A 3 2.46 19.07 -2.21
C ASP A 3 3.36 19.89 -1.26
N THR A 4 3.00 21.13 -0.93
CA THR A 4 3.78 22.06 -0.06
C THR A 4 4.14 21.43 1.28
N LEU A 5 3.21 20.71 1.92
CA LEU A 5 3.47 20.01 3.18
C LEU A 5 4.71 19.10 3.09
N PHE A 6 4.79 18.28 2.04
CA PHE A 6 5.88 17.33 1.86
C PHE A 6 7.18 18.02 1.44
N ARG A 7 7.08 19.10 0.64
CA ARG A 7 8.26 19.90 0.26
C ARG A 7 8.88 20.60 1.46
N ASP A 8 8.06 21.16 2.35
CA ASP A 8 8.53 21.80 3.56
C ASP A 8 9.10 20.79 4.55
N LEU A 9 8.47 19.60 4.68
CA LEU A 9 9.03 18.50 5.46
C LEU A 9 10.39 18.04 4.92
N ALA A 10 10.53 17.83 3.61
CA ALA A 10 11.80 17.44 3.00
C ALA A 10 12.91 18.48 3.25
N ARG A 11 12.60 19.78 3.13
CA ARG A 11 13.55 20.86 3.46
C ARG A 11 13.99 20.84 4.92
N LEU A 12 13.07 20.62 5.85
CA LEU A 12 13.39 20.52 7.28
C LEU A 12 14.27 19.29 7.57
N MET A 13 14.04 18.18 6.87
CA MET A 13 14.81 16.93 6.99
C MET A 13 16.21 17.03 6.41
N GLU A 14 16.36 17.76 5.31
CA GLU A 14 17.64 18.05 4.67
C GLU A 14 18.54 18.87 5.58
N ARG A 15 17.99 19.91 6.23
CA ARG A 15 18.72 20.76 7.19
C ARG A 15 19.00 20.08 8.53
N GLY A 16 18.31 18.98 8.83
CA GLY A 16 18.41 18.30 10.13
C GLY A 16 17.61 18.96 11.25
N ASP A 17 16.75 19.93 10.94
CA ASP A 17 15.93 20.64 11.93
C ASP A 17 14.81 19.75 12.50
N ARG A 18 14.23 18.90 11.65
CA ARG A 18 13.12 18.01 11.97
C ARG A 18 13.06 16.87 10.97
N GLY A 19 12.69 15.67 11.42
CA GLY A 19 12.41 14.56 10.52
C GLY A 19 11.37 13.60 11.04
N VAL A 20 11.02 12.66 10.17
CA VAL A 20 10.11 11.55 10.45
C VAL A 20 10.79 10.25 10.04
N ASP A 21 10.52 9.19 10.77
CA ASP A 21 11.07 7.86 10.46
C ASP A 21 10.26 7.16 9.37
N TYR A 22 8.98 7.52 9.21
CA TYR A 22 8.10 6.94 8.20
C TYR A 22 7.02 7.91 7.72
N VAL A 23 6.53 7.65 6.51
CA VAL A 23 5.37 8.33 5.91
C VAL A 23 4.39 7.26 5.43
N ASN A 24 3.17 7.26 6.00
CA ASN A 24 2.08 6.40 5.53
C ASN A 24 1.14 7.18 4.61
N ILE A 25 0.92 6.66 3.41
CA ILE A 25 0.09 7.27 2.37
C ILE A 25 -1.12 6.38 2.10
N ASP A 26 -2.29 6.90 2.46
CA ASP A 26 -3.57 6.24 2.24
C ASP A 26 -4.20 6.76 0.94
N GLY A 27 -4.44 5.86 -0.01
CA GLY A 27 -5.21 6.17 -1.22
C GLY A 27 -6.70 6.29 -0.95
N GLY A 28 -7.40 7.00 -1.83
CA GLY A 28 -8.87 7.17 -1.80
C GLY A 28 -9.67 5.86 -1.87
N GLU A 29 -9.00 4.76 -2.25
CA GLU A 29 -9.58 3.42 -2.28
C GLU A 29 -9.86 2.82 -0.89
N GLY A 30 -9.44 3.51 0.18
CA GLY A 30 -9.67 3.15 1.58
C GLY A 30 -11.12 2.78 1.92
N GLY A 31 -11.30 2.02 3.00
CA GLY A 31 -12.62 1.70 3.55
C GLY A 31 -12.97 2.63 4.71
N THR A 32 -14.26 2.84 4.95
CA THR A 32 -14.74 3.51 6.15
C THR A 32 -15.97 2.79 6.72
N GLY A 33 -16.14 2.87 8.04
CA GLY A 33 -17.34 2.37 8.69
C GLY A 33 -18.55 3.30 8.51
N ALA A 34 -18.32 4.61 8.41
CA ALA A 34 -19.37 5.63 8.54
C ALA A 34 -19.07 6.98 7.84
N GLY A 35 -18.11 7.04 6.92
CA GLY A 35 -17.79 8.27 6.22
C GLY A 35 -18.94 8.77 5.33
N PRO A 36 -19.15 10.09 5.19
CA PRO A 36 -20.16 10.61 4.28
C PRO A 36 -19.79 10.33 2.82
N LEU A 37 -20.80 9.99 2.00
CA LEU A 37 -20.61 9.54 0.61
C LEU A 37 -19.82 10.54 -0.25
N VAL A 38 -20.10 11.83 -0.12
CA VAL A 38 -19.38 12.87 -0.89
C VAL A 38 -17.88 12.82 -0.62
N PHE A 39 -17.46 12.53 0.61
CA PHE A 39 -16.04 12.42 0.94
C PHE A 39 -15.45 11.10 0.45
N THR A 40 -16.17 9.98 0.62
CA THR A 40 -15.66 8.66 0.21
C THR A 40 -15.53 8.52 -1.30
N ASP A 41 -16.38 9.21 -2.06
CA ASP A 41 -16.48 9.02 -3.51
C ASP A 41 -15.70 10.09 -4.30
N HIS A 42 -15.44 11.26 -3.70
CA HIS A 42 -14.89 12.41 -4.42
C HIS A 42 -13.69 13.08 -3.75
N VAL A 43 -13.35 12.77 -2.50
CA VAL A 43 -12.31 13.48 -1.75
C VAL A 43 -11.14 12.56 -1.45
N ALA A 44 -10.32 12.29 -2.48
CA ALA A 44 -8.96 11.75 -2.37
C ALA A 44 -8.35 11.57 -3.78
N LEU A 45 -7.04 11.34 -3.82
CA LEU A 45 -6.38 10.81 -5.02
C LEU A 45 -6.31 9.27 -4.93
N PRO A 46 -6.30 8.57 -6.08
CA PRO A 46 -5.92 7.16 -6.11
C PRO A 46 -4.52 6.96 -5.51
N PHE A 47 -4.30 5.87 -4.77
CA PHE A 47 -3.02 5.59 -4.09
C PHE A 47 -1.81 5.81 -5.02
N LYS A 48 -1.83 5.19 -6.21
CA LYS A 48 -0.73 5.27 -7.18
C LYS A 48 -0.38 6.69 -7.61
N VAL A 49 -1.35 7.61 -7.63
CA VAL A 49 -1.15 9.03 -7.98
C VAL A 49 -0.69 9.84 -6.78
N GLY A 50 -1.30 9.61 -5.60
CA GLY A 50 -0.91 10.29 -4.36
C GLY A 50 0.52 9.91 -3.93
N PHE A 51 0.79 8.61 -3.86
CA PHE A 51 2.08 8.05 -3.49
C PHE A 51 3.22 8.55 -4.39
N SER A 52 3.04 8.47 -5.72
CA SER A 52 4.07 8.91 -6.66
C SER A 52 4.43 10.38 -6.53
N ARG A 53 3.46 11.26 -6.26
CA ARG A 53 3.70 12.69 -6.02
C ARG A 53 4.52 12.94 -4.76
N VAL A 54 4.18 12.26 -3.66
CA VAL A 54 4.88 12.40 -2.39
C VAL A 54 6.28 11.81 -2.48
N TYR A 55 6.40 10.58 -2.96
CA TYR A 55 7.70 9.89 -3.09
C TYR A 55 8.70 10.72 -3.89
N ARG A 56 8.25 11.32 -5.01
CA ARG A 56 9.08 12.22 -5.83
C ARG A 56 9.69 13.37 -5.03
N VAL A 57 8.96 13.98 -4.10
CA VAL A 57 9.50 15.10 -3.30
C VAL A 57 10.70 14.64 -2.47
N PHE A 58 10.64 13.45 -1.86
CA PHE A 58 11.75 12.90 -1.09
C PHE A 58 12.86 12.37 -1.99
N ALA A 59 12.53 11.81 -3.15
CA ALA A 59 13.51 11.33 -4.12
C ALA A 59 14.34 12.47 -4.71
N GLU A 60 13.69 13.59 -5.06
CA GLU A 60 14.34 14.83 -5.51
C GLU A 60 15.30 15.40 -4.45
N ALA A 61 14.96 15.23 -3.16
CA ALA A 61 15.79 15.67 -2.04
C ALA A 61 16.85 14.64 -1.61
N GLY A 62 16.92 13.46 -2.24
CA GLY A 62 17.83 12.38 -1.84
C GLY A 62 17.56 11.83 -0.44
N LEU A 63 16.31 11.85 0.02
CA LEU A 63 15.90 11.48 1.37
C LEU A 63 15.20 10.12 1.46
N THR A 64 15.01 9.41 0.34
CA THR A 64 14.21 8.16 0.29
C THR A 64 14.77 7.06 1.19
N ASP A 65 16.09 6.95 1.31
CA ASP A 65 16.72 5.94 2.17
C ASP A 65 16.68 6.30 3.68
N ARG A 66 16.16 7.49 4.02
CA ARG A 66 16.03 7.97 5.41
C ARG A 66 14.60 7.86 5.95
N VAL A 67 13.65 7.43 5.13
CA VAL A 67 12.22 7.41 5.46
C VAL A 67 11.62 6.10 4.99
N VAL A 68 10.89 5.41 5.87
CA VAL A 68 10.10 4.24 5.48
C VAL A 68 8.78 4.70 4.87
N PHE A 69 8.50 4.31 3.63
CA PHE A 69 7.24 4.58 2.95
C PHE A 69 6.27 3.43 3.12
N ILE A 70 5.09 3.72 3.68
CA ILE A 70 4.03 2.73 3.86
C ILE A 70 2.81 3.16 3.05
N GLY A 71 2.16 2.21 2.39
CA GLY A 71 1.00 2.46 1.56
C GLY A 71 -0.25 1.75 2.07
N ALA A 72 -1.41 2.38 1.92
CA ALA A 72 -2.70 1.73 2.06
C ALA A 72 -3.68 2.20 0.98
N GLY A 73 -4.76 1.44 0.78
CA GLY A 73 -5.76 1.74 -0.26
C GLY A 73 -5.97 0.58 -1.22
N LYS A 74 -6.53 -0.53 -0.71
CA LYS A 74 -6.71 -1.80 -1.45
C LYS A 74 -5.41 -2.46 -1.94
N LEU A 75 -4.33 -2.28 -1.20
CA LEU A 75 -3.04 -2.88 -1.51
C LEU A 75 -2.91 -4.32 -0.99
N GLY A 76 -3.95 -4.88 -0.37
CA GLY A 76 -3.94 -6.25 0.14
C GLY A 76 -4.13 -7.33 -0.93
N LEU A 77 -4.09 -6.95 -2.20
CA LEU A 77 -4.11 -7.85 -3.36
C LEU A 77 -2.75 -7.82 -4.07
N PRO A 78 -2.23 -8.97 -4.53
CA PRO A 78 -0.84 -9.07 -5.01
C PRO A 78 -0.48 -8.08 -6.11
N GLY A 79 -1.34 -7.90 -7.12
CA GLY A 79 -1.06 -6.98 -8.23
C GLY A 79 -0.98 -5.51 -7.80
N GLN A 80 -1.85 -5.09 -6.87
CA GLN A 80 -1.83 -3.72 -6.35
C GLN A 80 -0.62 -3.49 -5.43
N ALA A 81 -0.32 -4.45 -4.56
CA ALA A 81 0.89 -4.42 -3.75
C ALA A 81 2.16 -4.40 -4.61
N LEU A 82 2.23 -5.20 -5.68
CA LEU A 82 3.39 -5.26 -6.57
C LEU A 82 3.70 -3.89 -7.18
N LEU A 83 2.68 -3.20 -7.67
CA LEU A 83 2.83 -1.84 -8.19
C LEU A 83 3.25 -0.87 -7.07
N ALA A 84 2.69 -0.99 -5.87
CA ALA A 84 3.09 -0.16 -4.74
C ALA A 84 4.57 -0.33 -4.40
N PHE A 85 5.06 -1.58 -4.28
CA PHE A 85 6.48 -1.87 -4.06
C PHE A 85 7.34 -1.30 -5.19
N ALA A 86 6.92 -1.45 -6.45
CA ALA A 86 7.64 -0.92 -7.60
C ALA A 86 7.74 0.61 -7.60
N LEU A 87 6.74 1.31 -7.05
CA LEU A 87 6.76 2.75 -6.85
C LEU A 87 7.71 3.19 -5.71
N GLY A 88 8.25 2.27 -4.91
CA GLY A 88 9.13 2.59 -3.78
C GLY A 88 8.46 2.52 -2.41
N CYS A 89 7.36 1.78 -2.30
CA CYS A 89 6.71 1.50 -1.01
C CYS A 89 7.50 0.41 -0.28
N ASP A 90 7.86 0.62 0.99
CA ASP A 90 8.58 -0.36 1.81
C ASP A 90 7.65 -1.35 2.51
N GLY A 91 6.40 -0.94 2.74
CA GLY A 91 5.38 -1.77 3.38
C GLY A 91 3.97 -1.43 2.92
N VAL A 92 3.05 -2.40 3.02
CA VAL A 92 1.64 -2.19 2.70
C VAL A 92 0.74 -2.54 3.87
N ASN A 93 -0.22 -1.67 4.15
CA ASN A 93 -1.26 -1.88 5.15
C ASN A 93 -2.47 -2.56 4.53
N VAL A 94 -3.01 -3.56 5.23
CA VAL A 94 -4.18 -4.34 4.80
C VAL A 94 -5.28 -4.23 5.83
N GLY A 95 -6.43 -3.70 5.41
CA GLY A 95 -7.59 -3.48 6.28
C GLY A 95 -8.82 -4.17 5.73
N ARG A 96 -9.27 -3.75 4.53
CA ARG A 96 -10.45 -4.31 3.88
C ARG A 96 -10.31 -5.80 3.60
N GLU A 97 -9.18 -6.20 3.04
CA GLU A 97 -8.87 -7.58 2.67
C GLU A 97 -8.78 -8.46 3.92
N ALA A 98 -8.17 -7.96 4.99
CA ALA A 98 -8.18 -8.63 6.29
C ALA A 98 -9.60 -8.77 6.85
N MET A 99 -10.44 -7.73 6.73
CA MET A 99 -11.86 -7.81 7.11
C MET A 99 -12.63 -8.85 6.28
N LEU A 100 -12.37 -8.95 4.97
CA LEU A 100 -12.94 -10.00 4.11
C LEU A 100 -12.50 -11.39 4.57
N ALA A 101 -11.21 -11.56 4.88
CA ALA A 101 -10.66 -12.82 5.37
C ALA A 101 -11.34 -13.30 6.67
N ILE A 102 -11.70 -12.38 7.57
CA ILE A 102 -12.44 -12.71 8.81
C ILE A 102 -13.96 -12.80 8.62
N GLY A 103 -14.49 -12.62 7.41
CA GLY A 103 -15.91 -12.84 7.09
C GLY A 103 -16.74 -11.58 6.85
N CYS A 104 -16.12 -10.42 6.57
CA CYS A 104 -16.86 -9.33 5.97
C CYS A 104 -17.38 -9.76 4.58
N ILE A 105 -18.65 -9.50 4.32
CA ILE A 105 -19.33 -9.80 3.04
C ILE A 105 -19.68 -8.52 2.26
N GLN A 106 -19.06 -7.39 2.62
CA GLN A 106 -19.35 -6.06 2.08
C GLN A 106 -20.84 -5.68 2.14
N ALA A 107 -21.51 -5.97 3.25
CA ALA A 107 -22.92 -5.60 3.45
C ALA A 107 -23.16 -4.06 3.49
N GLN A 108 -22.10 -3.25 3.60
CA GLN A 108 -22.15 -1.78 3.66
C GLN A 108 -23.08 -1.21 4.75
N ARG A 109 -23.29 -1.96 5.84
CA ARG A 109 -24.12 -1.58 7.01
C ARG A 109 -23.31 -1.27 8.26
N CYS A 110 -22.01 -1.01 8.11
CA CYS A 110 -21.07 -0.86 9.22
C CYS A 110 -21.50 0.24 10.20
N HIS A 111 -21.97 1.38 9.71
CA HIS A 111 -22.44 2.52 10.50
C HIS A 111 -23.75 2.27 11.27
N THR A 112 -24.50 1.20 10.94
CA THR A 112 -25.83 0.94 11.51
C THR A 112 -25.81 0.09 12.77
N ASP A 113 -24.63 -0.41 13.17
CA ASP A 113 -24.45 -1.44 14.20
C ASP A 113 -25.18 -2.78 13.89
N ARG A 114 -25.57 -3.01 12.63
CA ARG A 114 -26.31 -4.22 12.20
C ARG A 114 -25.52 -5.08 11.23
N CYS A 115 -24.20 -5.15 11.38
CA CYS A 115 -23.35 -6.05 10.60
C CYS A 115 -23.85 -7.51 10.69
N PRO A 116 -24.18 -8.18 9.57
CA PRO A 116 -24.76 -9.52 9.61
C PRO A 116 -23.74 -10.60 10.02
N THR A 117 -22.44 -10.33 9.86
CA THR A 117 -21.37 -11.30 10.13
C THR A 117 -20.62 -11.03 11.43
N GLY A 118 -21.02 -10.01 12.20
CA GLY A 118 -20.42 -9.71 13.50
C GLY A 118 -19.12 -8.91 13.46
N VAL A 119 -18.59 -8.57 12.28
CA VAL A 119 -17.31 -7.88 12.14
C VAL A 119 -17.36 -6.41 12.61
N ALA A 120 -18.38 -5.66 12.20
CA ALA A 120 -18.51 -4.23 12.49
C ALA A 120 -19.79 -3.95 13.29
N THR A 121 -19.82 -4.40 14.54
CA THR A 121 -20.97 -4.22 15.46
C THR A 121 -20.53 -4.35 16.92
N GLN A 122 -21.26 -3.66 17.81
CA GLN A 122 -21.18 -3.75 19.27
C GLN A 122 -22.26 -4.66 19.86
N SER A 123 -23.15 -5.23 19.03
CA SER A 123 -24.17 -6.17 19.48
C SER A 123 -23.56 -7.51 19.90
N LYS A 124 -23.62 -7.84 21.19
CA LYS A 124 -23.13 -9.12 21.74
C LYS A 124 -23.71 -10.36 21.04
N HIS A 125 -24.94 -10.28 20.53
CA HIS A 125 -25.55 -11.38 19.79
C HIS A 125 -24.91 -11.56 18.41
N ARG A 126 -24.66 -10.46 17.68
CA ARG A 126 -24.06 -10.49 16.34
C ARG A 126 -22.57 -10.79 16.35
N GLN A 127 -21.84 -10.29 17.36
CA GLN A 127 -20.40 -10.55 17.53
C GLN A 127 -20.07 -12.04 17.66
N ARG A 128 -21.05 -12.89 17.99
CA ARG A 128 -20.88 -14.37 17.96
C ARG A 128 -20.46 -14.89 16.57
N GLY A 129 -20.73 -14.14 15.50
CA GLY A 129 -20.25 -14.47 14.15
C GLY A 129 -18.75 -14.27 13.94
N LEU A 130 -18.09 -13.51 14.83
CA LEU A 130 -16.65 -13.24 14.83
C LEU A 130 -15.95 -14.09 15.90
N ASP A 131 -15.91 -15.41 15.69
CA ASP A 131 -15.17 -16.34 16.55
C ASP A 131 -13.65 -16.21 16.32
N PRO A 132 -12.85 -15.72 17.30
CA PRO A 132 -11.42 -15.56 17.12
C PRO A 132 -10.68 -16.86 16.82
N THR A 133 -11.17 -18.01 17.30
CA THR A 133 -10.50 -19.30 17.10
C THR A 133 -10.52 -19.75 15.64
N ASP A 134 -11.60 -19.44 14.91
CA ASP A 134 -11.72 -19.66 13.46
C ASP A 134 -11.15 -18.47 12.67
N LYS A 135 -11.57 -17.24 12.98
CA LYS A 135 -11.27 -16.07 12.15
C LYS A 135 -9.79 -15.69 12.15
N SER A 136 -9.07 -15.93 13.25
CA SER A 136 -7.62 -15.68 13.29
C SER A 136 -6.87 -16.58 12.31
N VAL A 137 -7.24 -17.87 12.22
CA VAL A 137 -6.65 -18.83 11.27
C VAL A 137 -6.91 -18.39 9.84
N ARG A 138 -8.13 -17.92 9.53
CA ARG A 138 -8.47 -17.39 8.20
C ARG A 138 -7.66 -16.15 7.84
N CYS A 139 -7.49 -15.22 8.78
CA CYS A 139 -6.66 -14.02 8.59
C CYS A 139 -5.18 -14.39 8.37
N ALA A 140 -4.64 -15.31 9.18
CA ALA A 140 -3.28 -15.80 9.03
C ALA A 140 -3.06 -16.45 7.66
N ASN A 141 -3.99 -17.31 7.22
CA ASN A 141 -3.93 -17.93 5.90
C ASN A 141 -3.93 -16.90 4.77
N TYR A 142 -4.74 -15.84 4.88
CA TYR A 142 -4.72 -14.73 3.92
C TYR A 142 -3.34 -14.06 3.87
N LEU A 143 -2.76 -13.69 5.02
CA LEU A 143 -1.44 -13.04 5.08
C LEU A 143 -0.33 -13.93 4.53
N VAL A 144 -0.33 -15.22 4.88
CA VAL A 144 0.63 -16.20 4.37
C VAL A 144 0.52 -16.35 2.86
N GLN A 145 -0.71 -16.41 2.32
CA GLN A 145 -0.92 -16.53 0.89
C GLN A 145 -0.53 -15.26 0.14
N LEU A 146 -0.88 -14.07 0.65
CA LEU A 146 -0.47 -12.79 0.06
C LEU A 146 1.06 -12.70 -0.03
N ARG A 147 1.76 -13.00 1.07
CA ARG A 147 3.23 -13.05 1.10
C ARG A 147 3.78 -14.03 0.06
N ARG A 148 3.23 -15.25 -0.01
CA ARG A 148 3.64 -16.28 -0.97
C ARG A 148 3.48 -15.82 -2.42
N GLU A 149 2.37 -15.16 -2.74
CA GLU A 149 2.10 -14.65 -4.08
C GLU A 149 3.03 -13.50 -4.45
N LEU A 150 3.27 -12.56 -3.53
CA LEU A 150 4.24 -11.48 -3.75
C LEU A 150 5.65 -12.01 -4.02
N LEU A 151 6.10 -13.01 -3.25
CA LEU A 151 7.41 -13.65 -3.49
C LEU A 151 7.48 -14.35 -4.84
N ARG A 152 6.41 -15.04 -5.27
CA ARG A 152 6.34 -15.69 -6.58
C ARG A 152 6.39 -14.67 -7.72
N LEU A 153 5.62 -13.59 -7.61
CA LEU A 153 5.61 -12.50 -8.59
C LEU A 153 6.97 -11.82 -8.66
N SER A 154 7.63 -11.60 -7.52
CA SER A 154 8.98 -11.05 -7.46
C SER A 154 9.97 -11.91 -8.26
N ARG A 155 9.93 -13.23 -8.07
CA ARG A 155 10.78 -14.17 -8.82
C ARG A 155 10.44 -14.19 -10.30
N ALA A 156 9.16 -14.04 -10.67
CA ALA A 156 8.75 -13.90 -12.08
C ALA A 156 9.28 -12.61 -12.72
N CYS A 157 9.38 -11.51 -11.95
CA CYS A 157 10.06 -10.29 -12.36
C CYS A 157 11.60 -10.40 -12.34
N GLY A 158 12.16 -11.52 -11.88
CA GLY A 158 13.61 -11.76 -11.82
C GLY A 158 14.31 -11.23 -10.57
N VAL A 159 13.56 -10.90 -9.51
CA VAL A 159 14.12 -10.40 -8.25
C VAL A 159 13.72 -11.24 -7.04
N VAL A 160 14.50 -11.18 -5.95
CA VAL A 160 14.32 -12.09 -4.81
C VAL A 160 13.24 -11.64 -3.83
N HIS A 161 12.88 -10.36 -3.82
CA HIS A 161 11.99 -9.71 -2.87
C HIS A 161 11.15 -8.62 -3.56
N PRO A 162 9.88 -8.38 -3.18
CA PRO A 162 9.01 -7.42 -3.87
C PRO A 162 9.53 -5.98 -3.82
N GLY A 163 10.19 -5.58 -2.73
CA GLY A 163 10.84 -4.26 -2.62
C GLY A 163 12.04 -4.04 -3.56
N LEU A 164 12.43 -5.04 -4.35
CA LEU A 164 13.46 -4.91 -5.39
C LEU A 164 12.88 -4.73 -6.79
N ILE A 165 11.55 -4.82 -6.93
CA ILE A 165 10.87 -4.57 -8.20
C ILE A 165 10.93 -3.08 -8.48
N THR A 166 11.18 -2.71 -9.73
CA THR A 166 11.23 -1.32 -10.17
C THR A 166 10.07 -0.99 -11.09
N THR A 167 9.79 0.30 -11.23
CA THR A 167 8.82 0.82 -12.20
C THR A 167 9.15 0.50 -13.67
N GLU A 168 10.37 0.04 -13.97
CA GLU A 168 10.81 -0.37 -15.31
C GLU A 168 10.37 -1.79 -15.67
N GLN A 169 9.99 -2.60 -14.66
CA GLN A 169 9.57 -3.99 -14.85
C GLN A 169 8.06 -4.16 -15.01
N LEU A 170 7.29 -3.06 -14.89
CA LEU A 170 5.83 -3.06 -14.94
C LEU A 170 5.32 -2.15 -16.05
N GLU A 171 4.27 -2.58 -16.72
CA GLU A 171 3.53 -1.76 -17.69
C GLU A 171 2.11 -1.51 -17.19
N ILE A 172 1.61 -0.30 -17.46
CA ILE A 172 0.22 0.09 -17.24
C ILE A 172 -0.50 -0.02 -18.58
N LEU A 173 -1.56 -0.84 -18.60
CA LEU A 173 -2.44 -0.99 -19.74
C LEU A 173 -3.53 0.08 -19.72
N ASP A 174 -3.86 0.62 -20.88
CA ASP A 174 -5.04 1.46 -21.09
C ASP A 174 -6.22 0.65 -21.67
N ASP A 175 -7.39 1.28 -21.73
CA ASP A 175 -8.63 0.65 -22.21
C ASP A 175 -8.62 0.32 -23.71
N ARG A 176 -7.59 0.74 -24.44
CA ARG A 176 -7.40 0.50 -25.88
C ARG A 176 -6.26 -0.47 -26.15
N PHE A 177 -5.84 -1.25 -25.15
CA PHE A 177 -4.71 -2.18 -25.21
C PHE A 177 -3.36 -1.51 -25.50
N GLY A 178 -3.26 -0.19 -25.33
CA GLY A 178 -1.98 0.49 -25.25
C GLY A 178 -1.29 0.14 -23.93
N SER A 179 0.04 0.11 -23.95
CA SER A 179 0.84 -0.10 -22.74
C SER A 179 1.94 0.94 -22.64
N GLN A 180 2.23 1.35 -21.42
CA GLN A 180 3.35 2.24 -21.10
C GLN A 180 4.05 1.75 -19.85
N VAL A 181 5.38 1.85 -19.83
CA VAL A 181 6.17 1.52 -18.65
C VAL A 181 5.74 2.40 -17.48
N ALA A 182 5.56 1.81 -16.30
CA ALA A 182 5.05 2.51 -15.12
C ALA A 182 5.92 3.73 -14.77
N ARG A 183 7.24 3.64 -14.99
CA ARG A 183 8.18 4.75 -14.81
C ARG A 183 7.70 6.01 -15.52
N ASP A 184 7.33 5.89 -16.79
CA ASP A 184 6.97 7.02 -17.64
C ASP A 184 5.57 7.54 -17.26
N VAL A 185 4.65 6.63 -16.94
CA VAL A 185 3.28 6.97 -16.48
C VAL A 185 3.30 7.81 -15.19
N PHE A 186 4.18 7.50 -14.26
CA PHE A 186 4.29 8.20 -12.97
C PHE A 186 5.37 9.28 -12.93
N GLY A 187 6.11 9.48 -14.03
CA GLY A 187 7.16 10.49 -14.13
C GLY A 187 8.36 10.23 -13.21
N TYR A 188 8.77 8.97 -13.07
CA TYR A 188 9.92 8.56 -12.26
C TYR A 188 11.22 8.71 -13.05
N GLN A 189 12.30 9.08 -12.35
CA GLN A 189 13.64 8.99 -12.91
C GLN A 189 14.19 7.56 -12.75
N THR A 190 15.13 7.18 -13.61
CA THR A 190 15.81 5.88 -13.49
C THR A 190 16.45 5.72 -12.12
N GLY A 191 16.19 4.59 -11.47
CA GLY A 191 16.69 4.29 -10.13
C GLY A 191 15.77 4.72 -8.98
N TRP A 192 14.78 5.59 -9.21
CA TRP A 192 13.78 5.89 -8.18
C TRP A 192 12.90 4.67 -7.88
N GLY A 193 12.49 4.53 -6.62
CA GLY A 193 11.74 3.37 -6.12
C GLY A 193 12.64 2.18 -5.76
N ARG A 194 13.94 2.24 -6.07
CA ARG A 194 14.90 1.18 -5.75
C ARG A 194 15.61 1.50 -4.42
N PRO A 195 15.68 0.55 -3.47
CA PRO A 195 16.43 0.75 -2.23
C PRO A 195 17.93 0.99 -2.46
N SER A 196 18.61 1.57 -1.48
CA SER A 196 20.07 1.76 -1.46
C SER A 196 20.83 0.45 -1.75
N GLU A 197 22.06 0.54 -2.25
CA GLU A 197 22.87 -0.66 -2.51
C GLU A 197 23.10 -1.50 -1.26
N ALA A 198 23.31 -0.84 -0.12
CA ALA A 198 23.44 -1.51 1.17
C ALA A 198 22.18 -2.32 1.51
N ASP A 199 21.00 -1.72 1.40
CA ASP A 199 19.74 -2.41 1.70
C ASP A 199 19.47 -3.55 0.74
N ARG A 200 19.80 -3.40 -0.55
CA ARG A 200 19.67 -4.48 -1.53
C ARG A 200 20.54 -5.68 -1.18
N ASN A 201 21.76 -5.46 -0.70
CA ASN A 201 22.66 -6.52 -0.28
C ASN A 201 22.13 -7.24 0.96
N VAL A 202 21.63 -6.48 1.95
CA VAL A 202 20.98 -7.04 3.14
C VAL A 202 19.73 -7.86 2.77
N ILE A 203 18.89 -7.35 1.87
CA ILE A 203 17.71 -8.07 1.38
C ILE A 203 18.14 -9.36 0.67
N ALA A 204 19.18 -9.32 -0.16
CA ALA A 204 19.66 -10.51 -0.86
C ALA A 204 20.17 -11.57 0.12
N GLU A 205 20.90 -11.18 1.16
CA GLU A 205 21.38 -12.07 2.22
C GLU A 205 20.24 -12.70 3.02
N LEU A 206 19.23 -11.92 3.43
CA LEU A 206 18.06 -12.41 4.16
C LEU A 206 17.17 -13.36 3.33
N MET A 207 17.26 -13.27 2.01
CA MET A 207 16.44 -14.03 1.05
C MET A 207 17.19 -15.19 0.40
N ALA A 208 18.48 -15.39 0.74
CA ALA A 208 19.31 -16.52 0.34
C ALA A 208 18.93 -17.78 1.14
#